data_AF-A0A2M9L4N7-F1
#
_entry.id   AF-A0A2M9L4N7-F1
#
_cell.length_a   1.000
_cell.length_b   1.000
_cell.length_c   1.000
_cell.angle_alpha   90.00
_cell.angle_beta   90.00
_cell.angle_gamma   90.00
#
_symmetry.space_group_name_H-M   'P 1'
#
loop_
_entity.id
_entity.type
_entity.pdbx_description
1 polymer ?
#
loop_
_entity_poly.entity_id
_entity_poly.type
_entity_poly.pdbx_seq_one_letter_code
_entity_poly.pdbx_strand_id
1 'polypeptide(L)'
;MAAARRYWFALMVCGVLLALSLPLYLTDGQVCRPEPSVEGMSMCTAPVSSPVGILGSHDLAHPGAVELYWLLALVGGSCALGWWYRRAGSGRRAAAGVLVAVLLTGATTVLTWADWHGFRTASAWVESAELLRFNGATPLLVIGAVLLALAVAERSAGLSALAVGFCGAAYVFATRDSFGVLHDLGAPVDVLNDPAGIRQLLNLAIPAAALLVAAGAAYAAGAPGRRRSRPAA
;
A
#
# COMPACT_ATOMS: atom_id res chain seq x y z
N MET A 1 -17.84 -10.22 16.82
CA MET A 1 -16.86 -9.57 17.73
C MET A 1 -15.55 -10.35 17.83
N ALA A 2 -15.54 -11.68 18.06
CA ALA A 2 -14.30 -12.47 18.08
C ALA A 2 -13.49 -12.41 16.76
N ALA A 3 -14.16 -12.26 15.61
CA ALA A 3 -13.51 -12.08 14.31
C ALA A 3 -12.73 -10.76 14.22
N ALA A 4 -13.32 -9.63 14.65
CA ALA A 4 -12.66 -8.31 14.67
C ALA A 4 -11.36 -8.29 15.49
N ARG A 5 -11.35 -9.04 16.59
CA ARG A 5 -10.18 -9.20 17.47
C ARG A 5 -9.04 -10.03 16.84
N ARG A 6 -9.26 -10.71 15.72
CA ARG A 6 -8.22 -11.54 15.09
C ARG A 6 -7.46 -10.77 14.01
N TYR A 7 -8.16 -10.03 13.15
CA TYR A 7 -7.55 -9.32 12.03
C TYR A 7 -7.03 -7.91 12.34
N TRP A 8 -7.37 -7.29 13.49
CA TRP A 8 -6.83 -5.96 13.83
C TRP A 8 -5.29 -5.93 13.80
N PHE A 9 -4.65 -7.03 14.23
CA PHE A 9 -3.19 -7.13 14.25
C PHE A 9 -2.62 -7.16 12.83
N ALA A 10 -3.28 -7.87 11.90
CA ALA A 10 -2.89 -7.89 10.50
C ALA A 10 -2.97 -6.48 9.88
N LEU A 11 -4.07 -5.76 10.14
CA LEU A 11 -4.25 -4.38 9.70
C LEU A 11 -3.18 -3.46 10.30
N MET A 12 -2.90 -3.59 11.59
CA MET A 12 -1.86 -2.81 12.28
C MET A 12 -0.48 -3.07 11.68
N VAL A 13 -0.08 -4.33 11.51
CA VAL A 13 1.22 -4.68 10.92
C VAL A 13 1.35 -4.10 9.52
N CYS A 14 0.35 -4.28 8.65
CA CYS A 14 0.38 -3.72 7.30
C CYS A 14 0.46 -2.19 7.31
N GLY A 15 -0.34 -1.53 8.15
CA GLY A 15 -0.34 -0.06 8.28
C GLY A 15 0.97 0.49 8.84
N VAL A 16 1.55 -0.15 9.86
CA VAL A 16 2.85 0.24 10.44
C VAL A 16 3.97 0.07 9.44
N LEU A 17 3.99 -1.03 8.67
CA LEU A 17 5.00 -1.22 7.63
C LEU A 17 4.89 -0.12 6.56
N LEU A 18 3.69 0.19 6.05
CA LEU A 18 3.54 1.31 5.12
C LEU A 18 3.94 2.67 5.73
N ALA A 19 3.59 2.92 6.99
CA ALA A 19 3.94 4.18 7.65
C ALA A 19 5.46 4.32 7.86
N LEU A 20 6.14 3.23 8.22
CA LEU A 20 7.60 3.23 8.40
C LEU A 20 8.37 3.34 7.09
N SER A 21 7.76 2.98 5.95
CA SER A 21 8.38 3.15 4.64
C SER A 21 8.36 4.60 4.16
N LEU A 22 7.46 5.45 4.66
CA LEU A 22 7.25 6.83 4.14
C LEU A 22 8.55 7.66 3.98
N PRO A 23 9.49 7.69 4.96
CA PRO A 23 10.71 8.49 4.80
C PRO A 23 11.59 8.03 3.63
N LEU A 24 11.49 6.76 3.23
CA LEU A 24 12.29 6.17 2.15
C LEU A 24 11.77 6.56 0.75
N TYR A 25 10.55 7.09 0.67
CA TYR A 25 9.91 7.55 -0.57
C TYR A 25 9.96 9.07 -0.73
N LEU A 26 10.65 9.79 0.17
CA LEU A 26 10.96 11.19 -0.03
C LEU A 26 12.02 11.31 -1.15
N THR A 27 11.74 12.19 -2.10
CA THR A 27 12.65 12.52 -3.20
C THR A 27 13.08 13.99 -3.09
N ASP A 28 14.12 14.38 -3.82
CA ASP A 28 14.67 15.76 -3.80
C ASP A 28 13.73 16.83 -4.39
N GLY A 29 12.47 16.45 -4.66
CA GLY A 29 11.45 17.30 -5.21
C GLY A 29 11.59 17.54 -6.71
N GLN A 30 10.47 17.85 -7.35
CA GLN A 30 10.41 18.23 -8.76
C GLN A 30 9.83 19.64 -8.84
N VAL A 31 10.60 20.55 -9.43
CA VAL A 31 10.14 21.90 -9.76
C VAL A 31 9.96 21.94 -11.26
N CYS A 32 8.74 22.24 -11.71
CA CYS A 32 8.50 22.28 -13.13
C CYS A 32 9.17 23.53 -13.73
N ARG A 33 10.22 23.33 -14.51
CA ARG A 33 10.87 24.40 -15.27
C ARG A 33 10.28 24.39 -16.68
N PRO A 34 9.62 25.47 -17.13
CA PRO A 34 9.10 25.53 -18.48
C PRO A 34 10.28 25.47 -19.46
N GLU A 35 10.45 24.35 -20.16
CA GLU A 35 11.34 24.31 -21.32
C GLU A 35 10.69 25.06 -22.48
N PRO A 36 11.48 25.81 -23.28
CA PRO A 36 10.96 26.46 -24.48
C PRO A 36 10.58 25.39 -25.51
N SER A 37 9.27 25.13 -25.66
CA SER A 37 8.77 24.24 -26.70
C SER A 37 8.60 24.98 -28.04
N VAL A 38 8.75 24.23 -29.14
CA VAL A 38 8.77 24.74 -30.52
C VAL A 38 7.42 25.33 -30.98
N GLU A 39 6.34 25.16 -30.19
CA GLU A 39 4.98 25.61 -30.54
C GLU A 39 4.35 26.57 -29.51
N GLY A 40 5.12 27.11 -28.55
CA GLY A 40 4.62 28.10 -27.58
C GLY A 40 3.72 27.54 -26.46
N MET A 41 3.48 26.23 -26.43
CA MET A 41 2.89 25.52 -25.29
C MET A 41 4.00 25.01 -24.39
N SER A 42 4.33 25.71 -23.30
CA SER A 42 5.28 25.19 -22.29
C SER A 42 4.73 23.88 -21.72
N MET A 43 5.25 22.73 -22.19
CA MET A 43 4.87 21.44 -21.64
C MET A 43 5.61 21.26 -20.32
N CYS A 44 4.88 21.44 -19.24
CA CYS A 44 5.35 21.10 -17.91
C CYS A 44 5.11 19.62 -17.67
N THR A 45 6.02 18.76 -18.15
CA THR A 45 6.00 17.33 -17.81
C THR A 45 6.85 17.12 -16.57
N ALA A 46 6.21 17.00 -15.40
CA ALA A 46 6.90 16.45 -14.24
C ALA A 46 7.08 14.94 -14.48
N PRO A 47 8.30 14.43 -14.69
CA PRO A 47 8.50 12.99 -14.81
C PRO A 47 8.14 12.36 -13.46
N VAL A 48 7.06 11.59 -13.42
CA VAL A 48 6.72 10.77 -12.25
C VAL A 48 7.59 9.53 -12.32
N SER A 49 8.82 9.63 -11.81
CA SER A 49 9.72 8.48 -11.67
C SER A 49 9.39 7.75 -10.38
N SER A 50 9.18 6.44 -10.46
CA SER A 50 8.67 5.65 -9.35
C SER A 50 9.34 4.30 -9.26
N PRO A 51 9.59 3.75 -8.05
CA PRO A 51 10.13 2.42 -7.92
C PRO A 51 9.25 1.38 -8.62
N VAL A 52 9.90 0.58 -9.45
CA VAL A 52 9.32 -0.50 -10.21
C VAL A 52 9.41 -1.79 -9.41
N GLY A 53 8.27 -2.34 -8.98
CA GLY A 53 8.25 -3.56 -8.16
C GLY A 53 8.59 -3.32 -6.68
N ILE A 54 8.81 -4.41 -5.91
CA ILE A 54 9.18 -4.32 -4.48
C ILE A 54 10.70 -4.13 -4.29
N LEU A 55 11.52 -4.64 -5.22
CA LEU A 55 12.99 -4.58 -5.17
C LEU A 55 13.61 -3.73 -6.30
N GLY A 56 12.83 -3.13 -7.21
CA GLY A 56 13.35 -2.23 -8.24
C GLY A 56 13.18 -0.78 -7.83
N SER A 57 14.26 -0.16 -7.40
CA SER A 57 14.23 1.18 -6.79
C SER A 57 15.09 2.19 -7.53
N HIS A 58 15.41 1.94 -8.80
CA HIS A 58 16.46 2.61 -9.56
C HIS A 58 16.36 4.16 -9.59
N ASP A 59 15.18 4.73 -9.32
CA ASP A 59 14.93 6.18 -9.35
C ASP A 59 14.66 6.83 -7.96
N LEU A 60 14.87 6.10 -6.86
CA LEU A 60 14.72 6.66 -5.50
C LEU A 60 16.05 7.23 -4.98
N ALA A 61 15.98 8.15 -4.01
CA ALA A 61 17.17 8.71 -3.37
C ALA A 61 18.05 7.63 -2.68
N HIS A 62 17.44 6.55 -2.19
CA HIS A 62 18.13 5.48 -1.46
C HIS A 62 17.64 4.09 -1.90
N PRO A 63 18.00 3.61 -3.11
CA PRO A 63 17.44 2.40 -3.69
C PRO A 63 17.65 1.16 -2.82
N GLY A 64 18.89 0.88 -2.43
CA GLY A 64 19.21 -0.29 -1.61
C GLY A 64 18.59 -0.26 -0.20
N ALA A 65 18.29 0.93 0.34
CA ALA A 65 17.62 1.05 1.64
C ALA A 65 16.14 0.64 1.54
N VAL A 66 15.47 0.99 0.44
CA VAL A 66 14.08 0.63 0.17
C VAL A 66 13.95 -0.87 -0.06
N GLU A 67 14.89 -1.45 -0.83
CA GLU A 67 14.97 -2.89 -1.06
C GLU A 67 15.16 -3.65 0.25
N LEU A 68 16.17 -3.28 1.04
CA LEU A 68 16.47 -3.90 2.33
C LEU A 68 15.28 -3.74 3.30
N TYR A 69 14.65 -2.56 3.32
CA TYR A 69 13.48 -2.30 4.13
C TYR A 69 12.34 -3.28 3.79
N TRP A 70 11.98 -3.43 2.52
CA TRP A 70 10.87 -4.29 2.13
C TRP A 70 11.18 -5.78 2.33
N LEU A 71 12.43 -6.21 2.17
CA LEU A 71 12.86 -7.55 2.53
C LEU A 71 12.65 -7.81 4.04
N LEU A 72 13.13 -6.90 4.89
CA LEU A 72 12.96 -7.00 6.34
C LEU A 72 11.48 -6.90 6.74
N ALA A 73 10.70 -6.05 6.10
CA ALA A 73 9.26 -5.91 6.31
C ALA A 73 8.50 -7.19 5.94
N LEU A 74 8.88 -7.85 4.84
CA LEU A 74 8.25 -9.10 4.42
C LEU A 74 8.54 -10.24 5.40
N VAL A 75 9.80 -10.40 5.80
CA VAL A 75 10.19 -11.42 6.78
C VAL A 75 9.58 -11.12 8.15
N GLY A 76 9.79 -9.91 8.66
CA GLY A 76 9.31 -9.47 9.97
C GLY A 76 7.78 -9.48 10.06
N GLY A 77 7.09 -8.94 9.04
CA GLY A 77 5.64 -8.94 8.94
C GLY A 77 5.06 -10.35 8.87
N SER A 78 5.65 -11.23 8.06
CA SER A 78 5.22 -12.65 7.96
C SER A 78 5.41 -13.39 9.27
N CYS A 79 6.56 -13.20 9.94
CA CYS A 79 6.84 -13.77 11.25
C CYS A 79 5.86 -13.27 12.31
N ALA A 80 5.59 -11.96 12.35
CA ALA A 80 4.65 -11.35 13.28
C ALA A 80 3.22 -11.88 13.08
N LEU A 81 2.73 -11.89 11.84
CA LEU A 81 1.43 -12.45 11.46
C LEU A 81 1.33 -13.94 11.81
N GLY A 82 2.33 -14.73 11.42
CA GLY A 82 2.38 -16.16 11.71
C GLY A 82 2.35 -16.44 13.21
N TRP A 83 3.17 -15.74 13.99
CA TRP A 83 3.22 -15.86 15.45
C TRP A 83 1.88 -15.49 16.10
N TRP A 84 1.27 -14.37 15.70
CA TRP A 84 -0.02 -13.92 16.22
C TRP A 84 -1.13 -14.95 15.95
N TYR A 85 -1.26 -15.42 14.71
CA TYR A 85 -2.29 -16.39 14.33
C TYR A 85 -2.05 -17.77 14.95
N ARG A 86 -0.78 -18.16 15.17
CA ARG A 86 -0.46 -19.37 15.94
C ARG A 86 -0.94 -19.24 17.38
N ARG A 87 -0.65 -18.10 18.04
CA ARG A 87 -1.11 -17.83 19.42
C ARG A 87 -2.64 -17.80 19.53
N ALA A 88 -3.32 -17.35 18.48
CA ALA A 88 -4.79 -17.33 18.41
C ALA A 88 -5.44 -18.69 18.05
N GLY A 89 -4.64 -19.76 17.86
CA GLY A 89 -5.14 -21.10 17.51
C GLY A 89 -5.58 -21.26 16.04
N SER A 90 -5.16 -20.34 15.16
CA SER A 90 -5.60 -20.26 13.76
C SER A 90 -4.45 -20.15 12.75
N GLY A 91 -3.30 -20.77 13.05
CA GLY A 91 -2.08 -20.66 12.23
C GLY A 91 -2.26 -21.00 10.74
N ARG A 92 -3.12 -21.99 10.41
CA ARG A 92 -3.44 -22.35 9.02
C ARG A 92 -4.02 -21.19 8.21
N ARG A 93 -4.71 -20.23 8.86
CA ARG A 93 -5.31 -19.07 8.19
C ARG A 93 -4.26 -18.02 7.83
N ALA A 94 -3.23 -17.84 8.67
CA ALA A 94 -2.10 -16.96 8.34
C ALA A 94 -1.26 -17.50 7.18
N ALA A 95 -1.17 -18.83 7.02
CA ALA A 95 -0.40 -19.43 5.94
C ALA A 95 -0.86 -18.96 4.55
N ALA A 96 -2.17 -18.77 4.33
CA ALA A 96 -2.68 -18.23 3.07
C ALA A 96 -2.19 -16.80 2.81
N GLY A 97 -2.28 -15.92 3.80
CA GLY A 97 -1.78 -14.54 3.68
C GLY A 97 -0.27 -14.49 3.46
N VAL A 98 0.50 -15.26 4.23
CA VAL A 98 1.98 -15.33 4.08
C VAL A 98 2.37 -15.90 2.72
N LEU A 99 1.72 -16.96 2.26
CA LEU A 99 1.98 -17.53 0.94
C LEU A 99 1.71 -16.52 -0.18
N VAL A 100 0.58 -15.80 -0.11
CA VAL A 100 0.26 -14.75 -1.08
C VAL A 100 1.29 -13.62 -1.06
N ALA A 101 1.75 -13.19 0.11
CA ALA A 101 2.81 -12.20 0.23
C ALA A 101 4.10 -12.66 -0.46
N VAL A 102 4.55 -13.89 -0.15
CA VAL A 102 5.78 -14.47 -0.73
C VAL A 102 5.66 -14.63 -2.24
N LEU A 103 4.54 -15.15 -2.75
CA LEU A 103 4.34 -15.37 -4.17
C LEU A 103 4.29 -14.05 -4.95
N LEU A 104 3.57 -13.04 -4.46
CA LEU A 104 3.49 -11.75 -5.15
C LEU A 104 4.79 -10.97 -5.07
N THR A 105 5.48 -10.98 -3.94
CA THR A 105 6.81 -10.36 -3.85
C THR A 105 7.83 -11.07 -4.73
N GLY A 106 7.83 -12.41 -4.75
CA GLY A 106 8.67 -13.19 -5.66
C GLY A 106 8.37 -12.90 -7.13
N ALA A 107 7.09 -12.89 -7.51
CA ALA A 107 6.68 -12.58 -8.88
C ALA A 107 7.09 -11.15 -9.29
N THR A 108 6.81 -10.14 -8.46
CA THR A 108 7.17 -8.76 -8.75
C THR A 108 8.68 -8.56 -8.81
N THR A 109 9.44 -9.26 -7.98
CA THR A 109 10.92 -9.28 -8.04
C THR A 109 11.42 -9.85 -9.34
N VAL A 110 10.93 -11.03 -9.75
CA VAL A 110 11.35 -11.69 -11.00
C VAL A 110 11.00 -10.84 -12.21
N LEU A 111 9.80 -10.26 -12.27
CA LEU A 111 9.37 -9.38 -13.38
C LEU A 111 10.19 -8.08 -13.46
N THR A 112 10.65 -7.59 -12.30
CA THR A 112 11.53 -6.42 -12.24
C THR A 112 12.93 -6.77 -12.71
N TRP A 113 13.50 -7.86 -12.19
CA TRP A 113 14.85 -8.31 -12.55
C TRP A 113 14.97 -8.71 -14.03
N ALA A 114 13.91 -9.27 -14.62
CA ALA A 114 13.89 -9.65 -16.02
C ALA A 114 13.67 -8.47 -17.00
N ASP A 115 13.66 -7.23 -16.50
CA ASP A 115 13.30 -6.01 -17.26
C ASP A 115 12.03 -6.21 -18.10
N TRP A 116 11.06 -6.96 -17.56
CA TRP A 116 9.91 -7.36 -18.34
C TRP A 116 9.06 -6.12 -18.69
N HIS A 117 9.01 -5.78 -19.98
CA HIS A 117 8.26 -4.62 -20.50
C HIS A 117 6.74 -4.88 -20.64
N GLY A 118 6.19 -5.71 -19.76
CA GLY A 118 4.77 -5.99 -19.69
C GLY A 118 4.21 -6.84 -20.84
N PHE A 119 2.88 -6.88 -20.92
CA PHE A 119 2.17 -7.56 -22.00
C PHE A 119 1.92 -6.55 -23.11
N ARG A 120 2.55 -6.75 -24.28
CA ARG A 120 2.28 -5.96 -25.50
C ARG A 120 0.88 -6.27 -26.04
N THR A 121 -0.16 -5.78 -25.37
CA THR A 121 -1.56 -5.99 -25.74
C THR A 121 -2.32 -4.68 -25.60
N ALA A 122 -3.21 -4.38 -26.54
CA ALA A 122 -4.01 -3.15 -26.54
C ALA A 122 -5.17 -3.17 -25.52
N SER A 123 -5.06 -3.95 -24.43
CA SER A 123 -6.12 -4.04 -23.44
C SER A 123 -5.91 -3.01 -22.33
N ALA A 124 -6.91 -2.15 -22.12
CA ALA A 124 -6.89 -1.12 -21.07
C ALA A 124 -6.68 -1.71 -19.66
N TRP A 125 -7.06 -2.97 -19.44
CA TRP A 125 -6.83 -3.70 -18.20
C TRP A 125 -5.35 -4.04 -17.96
N VAL A 126 -4.63 -4.41 -19.02
CA VAL A 126 -3.18 -4.67 -18.94
C VAL A 126 -2.40 -3.38 -18.78
N GLU A 127 -2.81 -2.31 -19.47
CA GLU A 127 -2.22 -0.98 -19.34
C GLU A 127 -2.42 -0.41 -17.92
N SER A 128 -3.58 -0.66 -17.32
CA SER A 128 -3.83 -0.36 -15.89
C SER A 128 -2.90 -1.13 -14.96
N ALA A 129 -2.57 -2.38 -15.28
CA ALA A 129 -1.64 -3.20 -14.50
C ALA A 129 -0.19 -2.72 -14.61
N GLU A 130 0.20 -2.16 -15.77
CA GLU A 130 1.49 -1.48 -15.94
C GLU A 130 1.55 -0.19 -15.12
N LEU A 131 0.51 0.65 -15.14
CA LEU A 131 0.46 1.90 -14.36
C LEU A 131 0.62 1.64 -12.85
N LEU A 132 0.07 0.54 -12.35
CA LEU A 132 0.23 0.08 -10.97
C LEU A 132 1.69 -0.30 -10.62
N ARG A 133 2.47 -0.78 -11.59
CA ARG A 133 3.90 -1.11 -11.42
C ARG A 133 4.77 0.15 -11.36
N PHE A 134 4.36 1.24 -12.02
CA PHE A 134 5.13 2.47 -12.19
C PHE A 134 4.80 3.60 -11.21
N ASN A 135 4.03 3.36 -10.15
CA ASN A 135 3.70 4.39 -9.15
C ASN A 135 4.00 3.98 -7.69
N GLY A 136 4.93 3.05 -7.49
CA GLY A 136 5.31 2.61 -6.14
C GLY A 136 4.17 1.92 -5.40
N ALA A 137 3.16 1.45 -6.14
CA ALA A 137 1.98 0.79 -5.60
C ALA A 137 2.17 -0.71 -5.38
N THR A 138 3.33 -1.27 -5.74
CA THR A 138 3.64 -2.69 -5.52
C THR A 138 3.41 -3.15 -4.07
N PRO A 139 3.87 -2.41 -3.03
CA PRO A 139 3.59 -2.77 -1.64
C PRO A 139 2.09 -2.72 -1.33
N LEU A 140 1.34 -1.78 -1.91
CA LEU A 140 -0.11 -1.68 -1.74
C LEU A 140 -0.82 -2.89 -2.35
N LEU A 141 -0.41 -3.35 -3.54
CA LEU A 141 -0.95 -4.55 -4.16
C LEU A 141 -0.70 -5.80 -3.31
N VAL A 142 0.53 -5.97 -2.82
CA VAL A 142 0.87 -7.10 -1.94
C VAL A 142 0.02 -7.06 -0.67
N ILE A 143 -0.08 -5.91 -0.01
CA ILE A 143 -0.91 -5.77 1.19
C ILE A 143 -2.38 -6.04 0.88
N GLY A 144 -2.92 -5.47 -0.21
CA GLY A 144 -4.31 -5.69 -0.62
C GLY A 144 -4.63 -7.17 -0.85
N ALA A 145 -3.74 -7.88 -1.55
CA ALA A 145 -3.89 -9.31 -1.78
C ALA A 145 -3.76 -10.14 -0.50
N VAL A 146 -2.84 -9.78 0.41
CA VAL A 146 -2.74 -10.40 1.74
C VAL A 146 -4.04 -10.22 2.52
N LEU A 147 -4.61 -9.01 2.52
CA LEU A 147 -5.88 -8.72 3.21
C LEU A 147 -7.05 -9.50 2.61
N LEU A 148 -7.13 -9.62 1.27
CA LEU A 148 -8.13 -10.45 0.61
C LEU A 148 -7.98 -11.93 0.96
N ALA A 149 -6.76 -12.45 0.93
CA ALA A 149 -6.46 -13.83 1.29
C ALA A 149 -6.86 -14.12 2.75
N LEU A 150 -6.55 -13.21 3.67
CA LEU A 150 -6.98 -13.29 5.06
C LEU A 150 -8.50 -13.18 5.19
N ALA A 151 -9.16 -12.30 4.44
CA ALA A 151 -10.61 -12.16 4.45
C ALA A 151 -11.32 -13.46 4.06
N VAL A 152 -10.83 -14.13 3.02
CA VAL A 152 -11.31 -15.44 2.57
C VAL A 152 -11.01 -16.51 3.62
N ALA A 153 -9.78 -16.56 4.14
CA ALA A 153 -9.37 -17.55 5.14
C ALA A 153 -10.15 -17.41 6.47
N GLU A 154 -10.54 -16.19 6.82
CA GLU A 154 -11.34 -15.89 8.02
C GLU A 154 -12.85 -15.92 7.79
N ARG A 155 -13.31 -15.93 6.53
CA ARG A 155 -14.73 -15.78 6.15
C ARG A 155 -15.36 -14.52 6.76
N SER A 156 -14.63 -13.41 6.74
CA SER A 156 -15.03 -12.16 7.40
C SER A 156 -15.50 -11.12 6.38
N ALA A 157 -16.82 -10.91 6.28
CA ALA A 157 -17.38 -9.89 5.38
C ALA A 157 -16.85 -8.48 5.66
N GLY A 158 -16.61 -8.14 6.92
CA GLY A 158 -16.02 -6.84 7.30
C GLY A 158 -14.59 -6.68 6.81
N LEU A 159 -13.77 -7.74 6.91
CA LEU A 159 -12.41 -7.71 6.36
C LEU A 159 -12.43 -7.72 4.83
N SER A 160 -13.37 -8.43 4.20
CA SER A 160 -13.55 -8.40 2.74
C SER A 160 -13.91 -6.99 2.25
N ALA A 161 -14.89 -6.33 2.87
CA ALA A 161 -15.29 -4.97 2.53
C ALA A 161 -14.12 -3.99 2.67
N LEU A 162 -13.36 -4.10 3.77
CA LEU A 162 -12.16 -3.29 3.99
C LEU A 162 -11.08 -3.58 2.94
N ALA A 163 -10.78 -4.85 2.66
CA ALA A 163 -9.76 -5.22 1.70
C ALA A 163 -10.11 -4.73 0.29
N VAL A 164 -11.37 -4.86 -0.12
CA VAL A 164 -11.85 -4.32 -1.40
C VAL A 164 -11.76 -2.79 -1.43
N GLY A 165 -12.21 -2.12 -0.36
CA GLY A 165 -12.08 -0.65 -0.25
C GLY A 165 -10.64 -0.17 -0.29
N PHE A 166 -9.74 -0.88 0.39
CA PHE A 166 -8.30 -0.63 0.36
C PHE A 166 -7.71 -0.82 -1.03
N CYS A 167 -8.03 -1.93 -1.73
CA CYS A 167 -7.58 -2.16 -3.10
C CYS A 167 -8.11 -1.07 -4.05
N GLY A 168 -9.37 -0.64 -3.90
CA GLY A 168 -9.93 0.46 -4.68
C GLY A 168 -9.20 1.78 -4.43
N ALA A 169 -8.94 2.13 -3.18
CA ALA A 169 -8.18 3.33 -2.82
C ALA A 169 -6.74 3.24 -3.36
N ALA A 170 -6.05 2.12 -3.14
CA ALA A 170 -4.71 1.87 -3.66
C ALA A 170 -4.65 2.00 -5.19
N TYR A 171 -5.65 1.47 -5.90
CA TYR A 171 -5.76 1.63 -7.35
C TYR A 171 -5.91 3.10 -7.75
N VAL A 172 -6.79 3.84 -7.09
CA VAL A 172 -6.98 5.27 -7.37
C VAL A 172 -5.69 6.05 -7.12
N PHE A 173 -5.01 5.87 -5.99
CA PHE A 173 -3.75 6.57 -5.70
C PHE A 173 -2.56 6.10 -6.56
N ALA A 174 -2.63 4.89 -7.09
CA ALA A 174 -1.62 4.38 -8.02
C ALA A 174 -1.84 4.85 -9.46
N THR A 175 -3.08 5.22 -9.84
CA THR A 175 -3.42 5.60 -11.21
C THR A 175 -3.68 7.09 -11.37
N ARG A 176 -4.12 7.77 -10.31
CA ARG A 176 -4.24 9.23 -10.23
C ARG A 176 -3.19 9.80 -9.31
N ASP A 177 -2.66 10.95 -9.73
CA ASP A 177 -1.84 11.80 -8.90
C ASP A 177 -2.61 12.24 -7.64
N SER A 178 -2.04 12.01 -6.45
CA SER A 178 -2.58 12.48 -5.18
C SER A 178 -2.86 13.98 -5.18
N PHE A 179 -2.02 14.79 -5.84
CA PHE A 179 -2.25 16.23 -5.94
C PHE A 179 -3.43 16.56 -6.84
N GLY A 180 -3.64 15.81 -7.92
CA GLY A 180 -4.84 15.93 -8.76
C GLY A 180 -6.11 15.63 -7.95
N VAL A 181 -6.11 14.55 -7.16
CA VAL A 181 -7.25 14.21 -6.28
C VAL A 181 -7.51 15.31 -5.26
N LEU A 182 -6.48 15.84 -4.61
CA LEU A 182 -6.61 16.94 -3.65
C LEU A 182 -7.09 18.23 -4.31
N HIS A 183 -6.62 18.53 -5.53
CA HIS A 183 -7.05 19.67 -6.31
C HIS A 183 -8.53 19.58 -6.71
N ASP A 184 -8.98 18.41 -7.16
CA ASP A 184 -10.38 18.13 -7.47
C ASP A 184 -11.29 18.32 -6.23
N LEU A 185 -10.75 18.07 -5.04
CA LEU A 185 -11.41 18.30 -3.76
C LEU A 185 -11.32 19.75 -3.26
N GLY A 186 -10.73 20.65 -4.04
CA GLY A 186 -10.61 22.08 -3.74
C GLY A 186 -9.47 22.42 -2.78
N ALA A 187 -8.52 21.51 -2.53
CA ALA A 187 -7.36 21.81 -1.71
C ALA A 187 -6.42 22.79 -2.46
N PRO A 188 -5.79 23.75 -1.75
CA PRO A 188 -4.83 24.68 -2.34
C PRO A 188 -3.47 23.99 -2.55
N VAL A 189 -3.42 23.00 -3.43
CA VAL A 189 -2.21 22.26 -3.80
C VAL A 189 -1.71 22.71 -5.17
N ASP A 190 -0.40 22.88 -5.29
CA ASP A 190 0.24 23.15 -6.57
C ASP A 190 0.47 21.83 -7.32
N VAL A 191 -0.42 21.52 -8.26
CA VAL A 191 -0.36 20.28 -9.06
C VAL A 191 0.80 20.29 -10.08
N LEU A 192 1.57 21.38 -10.18
CA LEU A 192 2.73 21.47 -11.06
C LEU A 192 4.06 21.40 -10.32
N ASN A 193 4.11 21.78 -9.04
CA ASN A 193 5.33 21.72 -8.24
C ASN A 193 5.21 20.75 -7.08
N ASP A 194 6.19 19.86 -6.93
CA ASP A 194 6.31 18.97 -5.77
C ASP A 194 7.73 19.06 -5.19
N PRO A 195 8.07 20.16 -4.50
CA PRO A 195 9.44 20.44 -4.08
C PRO A 195 9.99 19.49 -3.00
N ALA A 196 9.17 18.56 -2.48
CA ALA A 196 9.60 17.60 -1.46
C ALA A 196 9.12 16.16 -1.72
N GLY A 197 8.67 15.84 -2.95
CA GLY A 197 8.19 14.49 -3.29
C GLY A 197 6.94 14.06 -2.51
N ILE A 198 6.13 15.03 -2.06
CA ILE A 198 4.95 14.81 -1.22
C ILE A 198 3.90 13.97 -1.95
N ARG A 199 3.84 14.01 -3.28
CA ARG A 199 2.87 13.21 -4.07
C ARG A 199 3.00 11.72 -3.79
N GLN A 200 4.22 11.19 -3.88
CA GLN A 200 4.50 9.77 -3.61
C GLN A 200 4.29 9.43 -2.15
N LEU A 201 4.63 10.34 -1.25
CA LEU A 201 4.38 10.16 0.18
C LEU A 201 2.89 10.01 0.47
N LEU A 202 2.02 10.84 -0.13
CA LEU A 202 0.57 10.78 0.06
C LEU A 202 -0.04 9.47 -0.47
N ASN A 203 0.46 8.98 -1.61
CA ASN A 203 0.04 7.69 -2.18
C ASN A 203 0.22 6.51 -1.21
N LEU A 204 1.19 6.60 -0.30
CA LEU A 204 1.46 5.57 0.72
C LEU A 204 0.85 5.94 2.09
N ALA A 205 0.88 7.21 2.47
CA ALA A 205 0.44 7.69 3.77
C ALA A 205 -1.07 7.53 3.96
N ILE A 206 -1.86 7.80 2.92
CA ILE A 206 -3.33 7.67 3.00
C ILE A 206 -3.73 6.20 3.20
N PRO A 207 -3.26 5.22 2.40
CA PRO A 207 -3.50 3.81 2.66
C PRO A 207 -2.98 3.34 4.03
N ALA A 208 -1.81 3.81 4.47
CA ALA A 208 -1.25 3.47 5.78
C ALA A 208 -2.19 3.93 6.91
N ALA A 209 -2.62 5.20 6.87
CA ALA A 209 -3.52 5.77 7.85
C ALA A 209 -4.87 5.03 7.87
N ALA A 210 -5.43 4.69 6.71
CA ALA A 210 -6.67 3.94 6.62
C ALA A 210 -6.57 2.57 7.31
N LEU A 211 -5.47 1.84 7.10
CA LEU A 211 -5.23 0.56 7.77
C LEU A 211 -5.08 0.70 9.29
N LEU A 212 -4.36 1.73 9.75
CA LEU A 212 -4.14 1.99 11.18
C LEU A 212 -5.45 2.38 11.89
N VAL A 213 -6.26 3.25 11.28
CA VAL A 213 -7.58 3.63 11.79
C VAL A 213 -8.50 2.40 11.86
N ALA A 214 -8.51 1.58 10.80
CA ALA A 214 -9.30 0.36 10.79
C ALA A 214 -8.80 -0.69 11.81
N ALA A 215 -7.50 -0.78 12.04
CA ALA A 215 -6.93 -1.61 13.09
C ALA A 215 -7.41 -1.13 14.47
N GLY A 216 -7.38 0.18 14.73
CA GLY A 216 -7.89 0.78 15.96
C GLY A 216 -9.38 0.51 16.17
N ALA A 217 -10.19 0.68 15.12
CA ALA A 217 -11.63 0.39 15.15
C ALA A 217 -11.90 -1.10 15.42
N ALA A 218 -11.18 -2.01 14.74
CA ALA A 218 -11.31 -3.46 14.94
C ALA A 218 -10.86 -3.89 16.35
N TYR A 219 -9.80 -3.27 16.89
CA TYR A 219 -9.35 -3.49 18.26
C TYR A 219 -10.41 -3.04 19.27
N ALA A 220 -10.95 -1.82 19.11
CA ALA A 220 -11.99 -1.28 20.00
C ALA A 220 -13.28 -2.12 19.96
N ALA A 221 -13.72 -2.55 18.78
CA ALA A 221 -14.90 -3.41 18.62
C ALA A 221 -14.68 -4.85 19.15
N GLY A 222 -13.42 -5.28 19.25
CA GLY A 222 -13.03 -6.59 19.76
C GLY A 222 -12.68 -6.61 21.26
N ALA A 223 -12.53 -5.45 21.90
CA ALA A 223 -12.24 -5.35 23.33
C ALA A 223 -13.41 -5.96 24.11
N PRO A 224 -13.17 -6.93 25.02
CA PRO A 224 -14.23 -7.45 25.87
C PRO A 224 -14.78 -6.29 26.66
N GLY A 225 -15.98 -5.85 26.28
CA GLY A 225 -16.67 -4.77 26.97
C GLY A 225 -16.63 -5.08 28.45
N ARG A 226 -16.10 -4.14 29.24
CA ARG A 226 -16.39 -4.01 30.67
C ARG A 226 -17.90 -4.22 30.81
N ARG A 227 -18.32 -5.47 31.05
CA ARG A 227 -19.72 -5.77 31.34
C ARG A 227 -19.95 -5.06 32.65
N ARG A 228 -20.64 -3.92 32.53
CA ARG A 228 -21.25 -3.14 33.59
C ARG A 228 -21.57 -4.08 34.73
N SER A 229 -20.87 -3.90 35.84
CA SER A 229 -21.27 -4.37 37.15
C SER A 229 -22.74 -3.99 37.30
N ARG A 230 -23.62 -4.97 37.13
CA ARG A 230 -25.03 -4.85 37.46
C ARG A 230 -25.03 -4.73 38.98
N PRO A 231 -25.46 -3.62 39.59
CA PRO A 231 -25.63 -3.59 41.04
C PRO A 231 -26.65 -4.68 41.37
N ALA A 232 -26.26 -5.60 42.27
CA ALA A 232 -27.19 -6.57 42.83
C ALA A 232 -28.22 -5.78 43.65
N ALA A 233 -29.50 -5.99 43.34
CA ALA A 233 -30.62 -5.60 44.18
C ALA A 233 -31.13 -6.85 44.89
#